data_AF-A0AAW3JY53-F1
#
_entry.id   AF-A0AAW3JY53-F1
#
_cell.length_a   1.000
_cell.length_b   1.000
_cell.length_c   1.000
_cell.angle_alpha   90.00
_cell.angle_beta   90.00
_cell.angle_gamma   90.00
#
_symmetry.space_group_name_H-M   'P 1'
#
loop_
_entity.id
_entity.type
_entity.pdbx_description
1 polymer ?
#
loop_
_entity_poly.entity_id
_entity_poly.type
_entity_poly.pdbx_seq_one_letter_code
_entity_poly.pdbx_strand_id
1 'polypeptide(L)'
;MKKLIIYLFTAFLLISSISSLFYGLDLFETYHSKGMETPDKIYSVSLNNHGSVHYVSKEQNNRINSFFYIAVISFIFSAGGLAWIQKNKVGGI
;
A
#
# COMPACT_ATOMS: atom_id res chain seq x y z
N MET A 1 15.50 26.91 7.40
CA MET A 1 14.11 26.45 7.63
C MET A 1 13.50 25.71 6.44
N LYS A 2 13.41 26.28 5.23
CA LYS A 2 12.81 25.62 4.05
C LYS A 2 13.41 24.24 3.71
N LYS A 3 14.75 24.10 3.75
CA LYS A 3 15.43 22.81 3.49
C LYS A 3 15.05 21.74 4.52
N LEU A 4 15.04 22.07 5.82
CA LEU A 4 14.67 21.14 6.90
C LEU A 4 13.24 20.62 6.73
N ILE A 5 12.30 21.50 6.36
CA ILE A 5 10.90 21.10 6.10
C ILE A 5 10.83 20.08 4.96
N ILE A 6 11.59 20.29 3.89
CA ILE A 6 11.62 19.35 2.75
C ILE A 6 12.22 18.00 3.16
N TYR A 7 13.27 17.98 4.00
CA TYR A 7 13.81 16.73 4.54
C TYR A 7 12.78 15.97 5.38
N LEU A 8 12.13 16.66 6.33
CA LEU A 8 11.13 16.05 7.21
C LEU A 8 9.94 15.52 6.42
N PHE A 9 9.45 16.30 5.45
CA PHE A 9 8.36 15.87 4.57
C PHE A 9 8.74 14.66 3.70
N THR A 10 9.94 14.66 3.14
CA THR A 10 10.46 13.55 2.32
C THR A 10 10.61 12.26 3.15
N ALA A 11 11.10 12.38 4.38
CA ALA A 11 11.22 11.26 5.32
C ALA A 11 9.84 10.74 5.74
N PHE A 12 8.90 11.64 6.04
CA PHE A 12 7.52 11.28 6.35
C PHE A 12 6.88 10.48 5.21
N LEU A 13 7.01 10.95 3.96
CA LEU A 13 6.49 10.23 2.80
C LEU A 13 7.14 8.85 2.62
N LEU A 14 8.44 8.72 2.86
CA LEU A 14 9.11 7.43 2.78
C LEU A 14 8.56 6.44 3.83
N ILE A 15 8.40 6.91 5.07
CA ILE A 15 7.82 6.11 6.16
C ILE A 15 6.37 5.73 5.83
N SER A 16 5.55 6.68 5.36
CA SER A 16 4.16 6.41 4.94
C SER A 16 4.10 5.38 3.82
N SER A 17 5.05 5.43 2.88
CA SER A 17 5.14 4.46 1.79
C SER A 17 5.41 3.05 2.32
N ILE A 18 6.44 2.90 3.15
CA ILE A 18 6.84 1.63 3.74
C ILE A 18 5.72 1.06 4.60
N SER A 19 5.15 1.85 5.50
CA SER A 19 4.04 1.41 6.37
C SER A 19 2.82 0.97 5.57
N SER A 20 2.48 1.70 4.50
CA SER A 20 1.34 1.34 3.64
C SER A 20 1.61 0.07 2.84
N LEU A 21 2.85 -0.16 2.41
CA LEU A 21 3.25 -1.39 1.73
C LEU A 21 3.10 -2.61 2.66
N PHE A 22 3.66 -2.54 3.86
CA PHE A 22 3.55 -3.64 4.83
C PHE A 22 2.11 -3.90 5.25
N TYR A 23 1.33 -2.84 5.49
CA TYR A 23 -0.09 -2.99 5.82
C TYR A 23 -0.90 -3.58 4.65
N GLY A 24 -0.60 -3.18 3.40
CA GLY A 24 -1.21 -3.77 2.21
C GLY A 24 -0.88 -5.25 2.05
N LEU A 25 0.36 -5.66 2.34
CA LEU A 25 0.78 -7.06 2.33
C LEU A 25 0.10 -7.89 3.43
N ASP A 26 -0.01 -7.36 4.65
CA ASP A 26 -0.71 -8.02 5.76
C ASP A 26 -2.21 -8.22 5.45
N LEU A 27 -2.86 -7.21 4.85
CA LEU A 27 -4.24 -7.36 4.38
C LEU A 27 -4.36 -8.37 3.24
N PHE A 28 -3.40 -8.38 2.31
CA PHE A 28 -3.39 -9.36 1.22
C PHE A 28 -3.29 -10.79 1.76
N GLU A 29 -2.34 -11.04 2.66
CA GLU A 29 -2.16 -12.33 3.32
C GLU A 29 -3.39 -12.71 4.14
N THR A 30 -3.93 -11.78 4.92
CA THR A 30 -5.13 -12.02 5.74
C THR A 30 -6.35 -12.38 4.88
N TYR A 31 -6.61 -11.64 3.81
CA TYR A 31 -7.78 -11.89 2.96
C TYR A 31 -7.62 -13.13 2.10
N HIS A 32 -6.41 -13.46 1.64
CA HIS A 32 -6.18 -14.69 0.87
C HIS A 32 -6.07 -15.93 1.77
N SER A 33 -5.42 -15.85 2.93
CA SER A 33 -5.24 -17.00 3.83
C SER A 33 -6.48 -17.27 4.67
N LYS A 34 -6.99 -16.29 5.42
CA LYS A 34 -8.15 -16.48 6.31
C LYS A 34 -9.47 -16.46 5.57
N GLY A 35 -9.51 -15.83 4.40
CA GLY A 35 -10.65 -15.93 3.49
C GLY A 35 -10.89 -17.36 3.02
N MET A 36 -9.84 -18.15 2.81
CA MET A 36 -9.99 -19.58 2.54
C MET A 36 -10.56 -20.35 3.75
N GLU A 37 -10.27 -19.92 4.98
CA GLU A 37 -10.69 -20.60 6.21
C GLU A 37 -12.09 -20.21 6.72
N THR A 38 -12.60 -19.02 6.38
CA THR A 38 -13.89 -18.51 6.87
C THR A 38 -14.90 -18.29 5.73
N PRO A 39 -15.73 -19.30 5.40
CA PRO A 39 -16.63 -19.29 4.22
C PRO A 39 -17.80 -18.28 4.29
N ASP A 40 -17.99 -17.58 5.41
CA ASP A 40 -19.19 -16.76 5.67
C ASP A 40 -19.09 -15.28 5.27
N LYS A 41 -17.91 -14.76 4.87
CA LYS A 41 -17.75 -13.34 4.45
C LYS A 41 -17.28 -13.15 3.01
N ILE A 42 -16.92 -14.25 2.38
CA ILE A 42 -16.71 -14.35 0.94
C ILE A 42 -18.03 -14.87 0.43
N TYR A 43 -18.66 -14.15 -0.50
CA TYR A 43 -19.90 -14.58 -1.14
C TYR A 43 -19.69 -15.97 -1.75
N SER A 44 -19.95 -17.01 -0.98
CA SER A 44 -19.81 -18.39 -1.41
C SER A 44 -20.98 -18.67 -2.32
N VAL A 45 -20.75 -18.63 -3.63
CA VAL A 45 -21.74 -19.16 -4.56
C VAL A 45 -21.65 -20.67 -4.44
N SER A 46 -22.63 -21.26 -3.76
CA SER A 46 -22.83 -22.71 -3.80
C SER A 46 -23.07 -23.11 -5.26
N LEU A 47 -22.07 -23.73 -5.88
CA LEU A 47 -22.28 -24.42 -7.14
C LEU A 47 -22.98 -25.71 -6.77
N ASN A 48 -24.28 -25.80 -7.08
CA ASN A 48 -25.13 -26.98 -6.87
C ASN A 48 -24.31 -28.30 -6.96
N ASN A 49 -23.99 -28.90 -5.81
CA ASN A 49 -23.25 -30.15 -5.63
C ASN A 49 -21.78 -30.23 -6.09
N HIS A 50 -21.08 -29.12 -6.38
CA HIS A 50 -19.67 -29.14 -6.87
C HIS A 50 -18.66 -28.35 -6.03
N GLY A 51 -19.05 -27.91 -4.83
CA GLY A 51 -18.18 -27.20 -3.88
C GLY A 51 -18.41 -25.68 -3.84
N SER A 52 -17.66 -24.99 -2.97
CA SER A 52 -17.69 -23.53 -2.83
C SER A 52 -16.53 -22.88 -3.57
N VAL A 53 -16.81 -21.82 -4.33
CA VAL A 53 -15.76 -20.96 -4.90
C VAL A 53 -15.45 -19.85 -3.91
N HIS A 54 -14.21 -19.81 -3.42
CA HIS A 54 -13.72 -18.77 -2.53
C HIS A 54 -13.08 -17.66 -3.37
N TYR A 55 -13.56 -16.41 -3.23
CA TYR A 55 -12.97 -15.26 -3.91
C TYR A 55 -12.85 -14.04 -2.99
N VAL A 56 -11.75 -13.30 -3.11
CA VAL A 56 -11.58 -12.01 -2.41
C VAL A 56 -12.61 -11.03 -2.98
N SER A 57 -13.39 -10.38 -2.10
CA SER A 57 -14.43 -9.46 -2.56
C SER A 57 -13.81 -8.26 -3.28
N LYS A 58 -14.58 -7.64 -4.19
CA LYS A 58 -14.13 -6.42 -4.88
C LYS A 58 -13.75 -5.31 -3.89
N GLU A 59 -14.46 -5.19 -2.78
CA GLU A 59 -14.20 -4.21 -1.73
C GLU A 59 -12.90 -4.49 -0.98
N GLN A 60 -12.63 -5.75 -0.64
CA GLN A 60 -11.38 -6.20 -0.01
C GLN A 60 -10.18 -5.95 -0.93
N ASN A 61 -10.32 -6.30 -2.22
CA ASN A 61 -9.30 -6.06 -3.22
C ASN A 61 -9.06 -4.55 -3.43
N ASN A 62 -10.13 -3.75 -3.48
CA ASN A 62 -10.01 -2.29 -3.57
C ASN A 62 -9.29 -1.70 -2.35
N ARG A 63 -9.52 -2.25 -1.15
CA ARG A 63 -8.84 -1.82 0.06
C ARG A 63 -7.36 -2.19 0.06
N ILE A 64 -6.98 -3.38 -0.39
CA ILE A 64 -5.56 -3.74 -0.59
C ILE A 64 -4.92 -2.78 -1.60
N ASN A 65 -5.57 -2.59 -2.74
CA ASN A 65 -5.06 -1.73 -3.81
C ASN A 65 -4.90 -0.27 -3.36
N SER A 66 -5.79 0.26 -2.52
CA SER A 66 -5.64 1.63 -2.01
C SER A 66 -4.36 1.82 -1.20
N PHE A 67 -3.97 0.84 -0.38
CA PHE A 67 -2.71 0.90 0.37
C PHE A 67 -1.48 0.77 -0.55
N PHE A 68 -1.54 -0.09 -1.58
CA PHE A 68 -0.47 -0.14 -2.58
C PHE A 68 -0.37 1.15 -3.39
N TYR A 69 -1.49 1.78 -3.76
CA TYR A 69 -1.47 3.07 -4.43
C TYR A 69 -0.86 4.17 -3.55
N ILE A 70 -1.25 4.23 -2.27
CA ILE A 70 -0.64 5.15 -1.31
C ILE A 70 0.86 4.89 -1.21
N ALA A 71 1.27 3.62 -1.11
CA ALA A 71 2.68 3.24 -1.03
C ALA A 71 3.49 3.75 -2.24
N VAL A 72 2.99 3.51 -3.45
CA VAL A 72 3.65 3.94 -4.70
C VAL A 72 3.69 5.46 -4.81
N ILE A 73 2.57 6.14 -4.56
CA ILE A 73 2.48 7.60 -4.66
C ILE A 73 3.45 8.25 -3.66
N SER A 74 3.42 7.83 -2.39
CA SER A 74 4.31 8.34 -1.36
C SER A 74 5.78 8.06 -1.67
N PHE A 75 6.11 6.90 -2.26
CA PHE A 75 7.46 6.59 -2.71
C PHE A 75 7.94 7.54 -3.81
N ILE A 76 7.13 7.77 -4.85
CA ILE A 76 7.47 8.65 -5.97
C ILE A 76 7.70 10.09 -5.46
N PHE A 77 6.84 10.60 -4.60
CA PHE A 77 7.01 11.95 -4.03
C PHE A 77 8.24 12.03 -3.12
N SER A 78 8.54 10.99 -2.35
CA SER A 78 9.76 10.94 -1.54
C SER A 78 11.02 10.94 -2.42
N ALA A 79 11.06 10.12 -3.47
CA ALA A 79 12.16 10.10 -4.43
C ALA A 79 12.34 11.45 -5.14
N GLY A 80 11.24 12.12 -5.52
CA GLY A 80 11.27 13.48 -6.06
C GLY A 80 11.83 14.52 -5.07
N GLY A 81 11.45 14.42 -3.79
CA GLY A 81 11.99 15.23 -2.71
C GLY A 81 13.50 15.05 -2.54
N LEU A 82 13.98 13.80 -2.55
CA LEU A 82 15.41 13.47 -2.50
C LEU A 82 16.18 14.01 -3.71
N ALA A 83 15.64 13.84 -4.92
CA ALA A 83 16.25 14.37 -6.14
C ALA A 83 16.36 15.89 -6.12
N TRP A 84 15.32 16.59 -5.64
CA TRP A 84 15.36 18.04 -5.47
C TRP A 84 16.41 18.46 -4.43
N ILE A 85 16.47 17.76 -3.30
CA ILE A 85 17.48 18.00 -2.25
C ILE A 85 18.90 17.84 -2.84
N GLN A 86 19.15 16.77 -3.60
CA GLN A 86 20.45 16.50 -4.20
C GLN A 86 20.84 17.59 -5.21
N LYS A 87 19.92 18.00 -6.09
CA LYS A 87 20.15 19.11 -7.04
C LYS A 87 20.48 20.43 -6.33
N ASN A 88 19.79 20.74 -5.22
CA ASN A 88 19.99 21.97 -4.45
C ASN A 88 21.11 21.88 -3.39
N LYS A 89 21.79 20.72 -3.28
CA LYS A 89 23.06 20.58 -2.57
C LYS A 89 24.26 20.92 -3.45
N VAL A 90 24.18 20.67 -4.77
CA VAL A 90 25.28 20.86 -5.73
C VAL A 90 25.48 22.33 -6.13
N GLY A 91 24.51 23.21 -5.89
CA GLY A 91 24.59 24.65 -6.18
C GLY A 91 24.92 25.56 -5.00
N GLY A 92 25.59 25.04 -3.96
CA GLY A 92 25.93 25.82 -2.76
C GLY A 92 27.40 25.74 -2.40
N ILE A 93 28.21 26.52 -3.11
CA ILE A 93 29.38 27.24 -2.57
C ILE A 93 29.02 28.71 -2.63
#